data_AF-A0A963QRS9-F1
#
_entry.id   AF-A0A963QRS9-F1
#
_cell.length_a   1.000
_cell.length_b   1.000
_cell.length_c   1.000
_cell.angle_alpha   90.00
_cell.angle_beta   90.00
_cell.angle_gamma   90.00
#
_symmetry.space_group_name_H-M   'P 1'
#
loop_
_entity.id
_entity.type
_entity.pdbx_description
1 polymer ?
#
loop_
_entity_poly.entity_id
_entity_poly.type
_entity_poly.pdbx_seq_one_letter_code
_entity_poly.pdbx_strand_id
1 'polypeptide(L)'
;MRYLPLTDADRAAMLGTIGAPDITALFSDVPADALLDHPIEGLPVHASEMAVERHMRHLAARNISSGAVPSFLGAGAYHHHIPASVDHLIQRGEFLTAYTPYQPEIAQGTLQMLFEFQTQVARLFGCAVANASMYDGSTACWEAVAMAGRVTRRKRAVLSGALHPHYSEVVKTMARFTGDVIADARPSIQPEPDNAGLISRIDDETSCVVVQYPDILGRIPDLAEVAEAAHAKGALLVAVVTEPVALGAIQS
;
A
#
# COMPACT_ATOMS: atom_id res chain seq x y z
N MET A 1 -11.41 23.13 17.23
CA MET A 1 -10.63 22.54 18.36
C MET A 1 -9.32 23.33 18.54
N ARG A 2 -8.83 23.63 19.76
CA ARG A 2 -7.51 24.25 19.93
C ARG A 2 -6.43 23.18 19.71
N TYR A 3 -5.59 23.35 18.69
CA TYR A 3 -4.51 22.42 18.39
C TYR A 3 -3.38 22.47 19.44
N LEU A 4 -3.05 23.68 19.90
CA LEU A 4 -2.05 23.89 20.95
C LEU A 4 -2.73 23.75 22.32
N PRO A 5 -2.33 22.77 23.15
CA PRO A 5 -2.93 22.57 24.47
C PRO A 5 -2.39 23.55 25.51
N LEU A 6 -1.15 24.03 25.33
CA LEU A 6 -0.45 24.89 26.27
C LEU A 6 -0.88 26.36 26.13
N THR A 7 -1.28 26.95 27.26
CA THR A 7 -1.56 28.37 27.39
C THR A 7 -0.28 29.19 27.53
N ASP A 8 -0.39 30.52 27.42
CA ASP A 8 0.75 31.42 27.64
C ASP A 8 1.29 31.32 29.07
N ALA A 9 0.43 31.02 30.05
CA ALA A 9 0.82 30.79 31.43
C ALA A 9 1.65 29.50 31.59
N ASP A 10 1.23 28.41 30.93
CA ASP A 10 1.98 27.14 30.93
C ASP A 10 3.37 27.35 30.30
N ARG A 11 3.42 28.05 29.17
CA ARG A 11 4.68 28.36 28.47
C ARG A 11 5.62 29.20 29.34
N ALA A 12 5.11 30.23 30.00
CA ALA A 12 5.92 31.07 30.90
C ALA A 12 6.48 30.28 32.09
N ALA A 13 5.68 29.41 32.70
CA ALA A 13 6.13 28.56 33.80
C ALA A 13 7.20 27.54 33.35
N MET A 14 7.01 26.92 32.18
CA MET A 14 7.99 26.00 31.60
C MET A 14 9.32 26.71 31.29
N LEU A 15 9.29 27.88 30.65
CA LEU A 15 10.47 28.68 30.36
C LEU A 15 11.22 29.09 31.64
N GLY A 16 10.49 29.53 32.67
CA GLY A 16 11.06 29.85 33.99
C GLY A 16 11.73 28.65 34.67
N THR A 17 11.18 27.44 34.49
CA THR A 17 11.74 26.20 35.05
C THR A 17 13.10 25.85 34.44
N ILE A 18 13.26 26.06 33.14
CA ILE A 18 14.52 25.74 32.42
C ILE A 18 15.46 26.95 32.33
N GLY A 19 15.07 28.13 32.83
CA GLY A 19 15.86 29.35 32.80
C GLY A 19 16.00 29.98 31.40
N ALA A 20 15.13 29.62 30.46
CA ALA A 20 15.15 30.19 29.11
C ALA A 20 14.38 31.53 29.09
N PRO A 21 14.93 32.60 28.46
CA PRO A 21 14.29 33.92 28.45
C PRO A 21 13.05 33.98 27.54
N ASP A 22 13.04 33.20 26.46
CA ASP A 22 11.95 33.13 25.48
C ASP A 22 12.00 31.80 24.69
N ILE A 23 11.06 31.63 23.77
CA ILE A 23 10.99 30.45 22.91
C ILE A 23 12.17 30.38 21.91
N THR A 24 12.70 31.54 21.49
CA THR A 24 13.78 31.62 20.51
C THR A 24 15.08 31.04 21.07
N ALA A 25 15.31 31.22 22.36
CA ALA A 25 16.44 30.62 23.06
C ALA A 25 16.47 29.08 22.99
N LEU A 26 15.34 28.41 22.74
CA LEU A 26 15.28 26.95 22.57
C LEU A 26 15.81 26.47 21.21
N PHE A 27 16.04 27.38 20.28
CA PHE A 27 16.51 27.09 18.92
C PHE A 27 17.95 27.59 18.67
N SER A 28 18.72 27.87 19.72
CA SER A 28 20.09 28.40 19.61
C SER A 28 21.07 27.49 18.86
N ASP A 29 20.80 26.19 18.80
CA ASP A 29 21.57 25.21 18.04
C ASP A 29 21.27 25.22 16.53
N VAL A 30 20.22 25.92 16.09
CA VAL A 30 19.88 26.07 14.66
C VAL A 30 20.77 27.16 14.06
N PRO A 31 21.55 26.87 13.01
CA PRO A 31 22.36 27.88 12.32
C PRO A 31 21.51 29.07 11.84
N ALA A 32 22.02 30.29 12.03
CA ALA A 32 21.27 31.51 11.72
C ALA A 32 20.90 31.63 10.23
N ASP A 33 21.73 31.08 9.34
CA ASP A 33 21.49 31.02 7.89
C ASP A 33 20.43 29.98 7.48
N ALA A 34 20.07 29.06 8.39
CA ALA A 34 18.98 28.10 8.20
C ALA A 34 17.64 28.60 8.76
N LEU A 35 17.63 29.70 9.53
CA LEU A 35 16.41 30.28 10.07
C LEU A 35 15.71 31.15 9.02
N LEU A 36 14.42 30.93 8.84
CA LEU A 36 13.56 31.84 8.09
C LEU A 36 13.23 33.07 8.95
N ASP A 37 13.50 34.26 8.43
CA ASP A 37 13.16 35.55 9.05
C ASP A 37 11.78 36.08 8.63
N HIS A 38 11.06 35.33 7.81
CA HIS A 38 9.73 35.63 7.30
C HIS A 38 8.83 34.38 7.39
N PRO A 39 7.50 34.56 7.40
CA PRO A 39 6.56 33.46 7.25
C PRO A 39 6.82 32.71 5.93
N ILE A 40 6.44 31.43 5.88
CA ILE A 40 6.58 30.63 4.66
C ILE A 40 5.81 31.31 3.51
N GLU A 41 6.52 31.68 2.45
CA GLU A 41 5.96 32.39 1.31
C GLU A 41 4.83 31.59 0.66
N GLY A 42 3.74 32.28 0.31
CA GLY A 42 2.57 31.66 -0.35
C GLY A 42 1.63 30.89 0.58
N LEU A 43 1.93 30.76 1.87
CA LEU A 43 1.01 30.14 2.84
C LEU A 43 0.16 31.19 3.59
N PRO A 44 -1.18 31.04 3.61
CA PRO A 44 -2.03 31.84 4.49
C PRO A 44 -1.70 31.62 5.97
N VAL A 45 -1.73 32.69 6.76
CA VAL A 45 -1.32 32.65 8.18
C VAL A 45 -2.24 31.76 9.03
N HIS A 46 -3.55 31.93 8.90
CA HIS A 46 -4.54 31.10 9.58
C HIS A 46 -5.91 31.20 8.90
N ALA A 47 -6.77 30.22 9.18
CA ALA A 47 -8.18 30.25 8.85
C ALA A 47 -8.97 29.58 9.97
N SER A 48 -10.24 29.96 10.16
CA SER A 48 -11.11 29.24 11.08
C SER A 48 -11.45 27.85 10.53
N GLU A 49 -11.78 26.92 11.43
CA GLU A 49 -12.21 25.56 11.07
C GLU A 49 -13.33 25.57 10.02
N MET A 50 -14.33 26.43 10.19
CA MET A 50 -15.43 26.61 9.23
C MET A 50 -14.97 27.13 7.86
N ALA A 51 -13.98 28.03 7.83
CA ALA A 51 -13.45 28.56 6.58
C ALA A 51 -12.66 27.50 5.81
N VAL A 52 -11.87 26.69 6.52
CA VAL A 52 -11.14 25.55 5.96
C VAL A 52 -12.12 24.50 5.42
N GLU A 53 -13.12 24.11 6.21
CA GLU A 53 -14.12 23.12 5.79
C GLU A 53 -14.85 23.56 4.51
N ARG A 54 -15.29 24.82 4.46
CA ARG A 54 -15.96 25.37 3.27
C ARG A 54 -15.03 25.37 2.05
N HIS A 55 -13.76 25.74 2.24
CA HIS A 55 -12.78 25.73 1.16
C HIS A 55 -12.53 24.31 0.63
N MET A 56 -12.31 23.33 1.52
CA MET A 56 -12.11 21.94 1.14
C MET A 56 -13.34 21.33 0.45
N ARG A 57 -14.55 21.65 0.94
CA ARG A 57 -15.81 21.23 0.28
C ARG A 57 -15.92 21.79 -1.13
N HIS A 58 -15.56 23.05 -1.34
CA HIS A 58 -15.57 23.66 -2.67
C HIS A 58 -14.58 22.97 -3.63
N LEU A 59 -13.37 22.66 -3.17
CA LEU A 59 -12.39 21.92 -3.96
C LEU A 59 -12.89 20.50 -4.29
N ALA A 60 -13.42 19.78 -3.30
CA ALA A 60 -13.95 18.43 -3.49
C ALA A 60 -15.09 18.38 -4.51
N ALA A 61 -15.95 19.41 -4.55
CA ALA A 61 -17.05 19.51 -5.50
C ALA A 61 -16.62 19.67 -6.97
N ARG A 62 -15.33 19.91 -7.23
CA ARG A 62 -14.77 19.93 -8.60
C ARG A 62 -14.49 18.51 -9.14
N ASN A 63 -14.48 17.51 -8.27
CA ASN A 63 -14.27 16.11 -8.65
C ASN A 63 -15.62 15.43 -8.93
N ILE A 64 -15.60 14.44 -9.84
CA ILE A 64 -16.72 13.51 -10.01
C ILE A 64 -16.39 12.27 -9.18
N SER A 65 -17.18 12.02 -8.14
CA SER A 65 -17.03 10.80 -7.33
C SER A 65 -17.41 9.57 -8.13
N SER A 66 -16.65 8.48 -7.98
CA SER A 66 -16.95 7.19 -8.62
C SER A 66 -18.27 6.56 -8.15
N GLY A 67 -18.79 6.97 -6.99
CA GLY A 67 -20.13 6.57 -6.52
C GLY A 67 -21.27 7.43 -7.08
N ALA A 68 -20.96 8.56 -7.72
CA ALA A 68 -21.97 9.47 -8.28
C ALA A 68 -22.33 9.15 -9.74
N VAL A 69 -21.53 8.32 -10.42
CA VAL A 69 -21.71 7.94 -11.83
C VAL A 69 -21.35 6.46 -12.02
N PRO A 70 -21.87 5.77 -13.05
CA PRO A 70 -21.38 4.43 -13.39
C PRO A 70 -19.87 4.45 -13.69
N SER A 71 -19.09 3.69 -12.92
CA SER A 71 -17.64 3.56 -13.08
C SER A 71 -17.25 2.10 -13.23
N PHE A 72 -16.74 1.73 -14.41
CA PHE A 72 -16.30 0.38 -14.75
C PHE A 72 -14.81 0.36 -15.12
N LEU A 73 -14.02 1.29 -14.57
CA LEU A 73 -12.59 1.41 -14.87
C LEU A 73 -11.79 0.19 -14.40
N GLY A 74 -12.23 -0.49 -13.33
CA GLY A 74 -11.61 -1.70 -12.82
C GLY A 74 -10.17 -1.45 -12.36
N ALA A 75 -9.23 -2.28 -12.85
CA ALA A 75 -7.80 -2.14 -12.58
C ALA A 75 -7.45 -2.06 -11.08
N GLY A 76 -8.01 -2.97 -10.28
CA GLY A 76 -7.71 -3.04 -8.84
C GLY A 76 -8.46 -2.06 -7.96
N ALA A 77 -9.34 -1.22 -8.51
CA ALA A 77 -10.24 -0.37 -7.75
C ALA A 77 -11.70 -0.58 -8.17
N TYR A 78 -12.45 -1.29 -7.34
CA TYR A 78 -13.84 -1.68 -7.62
C TYR A 78 -14.79 -1.02 -6.61
N HIS A 79 -15.87 -0.42 -7.11
CA HIS A 79 -16.89 0.15 -6.25
C HIS A 79 -17.63 -0.95 -5.50
N HIS A 80 -17.69 -0.85 -4.16
CA HIS A 80 -18.35 -1.82 -3.30
C HIS A 80 -19.07 -1.11 -2.14
N HIS A 81 -20.04 -1.80 -1.55
CA HIS A 81 -20.76 -1.28 -0.39
C HIS A 81 -19.88 -1.36 0.86
N ILE A 82 -19.62 -0.21 1.49
CA ILE A 82 -18.95 -0.11 2.78
C ILE A 82 -20.03 0.01 3.88
N PRO A 83 -20.15 -0.97 4.80
CA PRO A 83 -21.12 -0.87 5.88
C PRO A 83 -20.88 0.36 6.76
N ALA A 84 -21.95 1.06 7.16
CA ALA A 84 -21.85 2.26 8.01
C ALA A 84 -21.15 2.03 9.36
N SER A 85 -21.10 0.77 9.83
CA SER A 85 -20.31 0.40 11.00
C SER A 85 -18.80 0.61 10.81
N VAL A 86 -18.28 0.49 9.59
CA VAL A 86 -16.86 0.72 9.28
C VAL A 86 -16.51 2.19 9.51
N ASP A 87 -17.28 3.12 8.93
CA ASP A 87 -17.09 4.57 9.10
C ASP A 87 -17.15 4.96 10.58
N HIS A 88 -18.08 4.38 11.34
CA HIS A 88 -18.16 4.60 12.77
C HIS A 88 -16.92 4.10 13.52
N LEU A 89 -16.44 2.89 13.19
CA LEU A 89 -15.29 2.28 13.87
C LEU A 89 -13.99 3.04 13.60
N ILE A 90 -13.71 3.42 12.35
CA ILE A 90 -12.45 4.10 12.00
C ILE A 90 -12.36 5.53 12.55
N GLN A 91 -13.50 6.13 12.92
CA GLN A 91 -13.55 7.45 13.53
C GLN A 91 -13.43 7.44 15.06
N ARG A 92 -13.44 6.26 15.69
CA ARG A 92 -13.22 6.13 17.14
C ARG A 92 -11.76 6.44 17.48
N GLY A 93 -11.55 7.28 18.50
CA GLY A 93 -10.24 7.82 18.86
C GLY A 93 -9.18 6.75 19.18
N GLU A 94 -9.60 5.63 19.78
CA GLU A 94 -8.76 4.48 20.12
C GLU A 94 -8.23 3.72 18.90
N PHE A 95 -8.89 3.81 17.74
CA PHE A 95 -8.40 3.24 16.48
C PHE A 95 -7.68 4.31 15.64
N LEU A 96 -8.17 5.55 15.68
CA LEU A 96 -7.67 6.64 14.85
C LEU A 96 -6.34 7.21 15.32
N THR A 97 -6.10 7.23 16.64
CA THR A 97 -4.93 7.93 17.22
C THR A 97 -3.87 7.00 17.78
N ALA A 98 -4.17 5.70 17.96
CA ALA A 98 -3.18 4.72 18.36
C ALA A 98 -2.10 4.54 17.29
N TYR A 99 -0.86 4.28 17.73
CA TYR A 99 0.25 3.99 16.84
C TYR A 99 0.64 2.50 16.88
N THR A 100 1.79 2.15 16.30
CA THR A 100 2.31 0.78 16.29
C THR A 100 2.25 0.16 17.69
N PRO A 101 1.72 -1.08 17.83
CA PRO A 101 1.46 -1.70 19.12
C PRO A 101 2.75 -2.24 19.79
N TYR A 102 3.71 -1.36 20.09
CA TYR A 102 4.98 -1.71 20.75
C TYR A 102 4.80 -2.17 22.21
N GLN A 103 3.70 -1.79 22.84
CA GLN A 103 3.34 -2.18 24.21
C GLN A 103 2.13 -3.14 24.14
N PRO A 104 2.37 -4.45 23.94
CA PRO A 104 1.31 -5.39 23.61
C PRO A 104 0.26 -5.51 24.71
N GLU A 105 0.62 -5.35 25.98
CA GLU A 105 -0.26 -5.46 27.15
C GLU A 105 -1.41 -4.43 27.14
N ILE A 106 -1.19 -3.28 26.48
CA ILE A 106 -2.18 -2.21 26.36
C ILE A 106 -2.70 -2.05 24.91
N ALA A 107 -2.38 -2.99 24.03
CA ALA A 107 -2.74 -2.95 22.60
C ALA A 107 -3.46 -4.23 22.11
N GLN A 108 -3.95 -5.07 23.03
CA GLN A 108 -4.56 -6.36 22.69
C GLN A 108 -5.75 -6.26 21.73
N GLY A 109 -6.54 -5.18 21.77
CA GLY A 109 -7.64 -4.97 20.81
C GLY A 109 -7.15 -4.83 19.36
N THR A 110 -6.12 -4.01 19.14
CA THR A 110 -5.50 -3.83 17.82
C THR A 110 -4.80 -5.11 17.37
N LEU A 111 -4.08 -5.78 18.27
CA LEU A 111 -3.38 -7.03 17.97
C LEU A 111 -4.37 -8.15 17.60
N GLN A 112 -5.51 -8.25 18.27
CA GLN A 112 -6.56 -9.20 17.90
C GLN A 112 -7.10 -8.89 16.50
N MET A 113 -7.40 -7.62 16.19
CA MET A 113 -7.87 -7.24 14.85
C MET A 113 -6.87 -7.60 13.75
N LEU A 114 -5.57 -7.37 13.97
CA LEU A 114 -4.53 -7.77 13.03
C LEU A 114 -4.42 -9.29 12.88
N PHE A 115 -4.55 -10.04 13.99
CA PHE A 115 -4.58 -11.50 13.95
C PHE A 115 -5.77 -12.04 13.14
N GLU A 116 -6.96 -11.44 13.29
CA GLU A 116 -8.14 -11.79 12.49
C GLU A 116 -7.93 -11.48 11.01
N PHE A 117 -7.34 -10.33 10.67
CA PHE A 117 -6.96 -9.99 9.29
C PHE A 117 -5.99 -11.03 8.71
N GLN A 118 -4.91 -11.36 9.43
CA GLN A 118 -3.94 -12.37 9.01
C GLN A 118 -4.60 -13.73 8.82
N THR A 119 -5.47 -14.13 9.74
CA THR A 119 -6.21 -15.40 9.67
C THR A 119 -7.14 -15.43 8.46
N GLN A 120 -7.84 -14.33 8.19
CA GLN A 120 -8.71 -14.20 7.02
C GLN A 120 -7.91 -14.33 5.72
N VAL A 121 -6.81 -13.59 5.58
CA VAL A 121 -5.94 -13.65 4.40
C VAL A 121 -5.34 -15.05 4.22
N ALA A 122 -4.76 -15.62 5.27
CA ALA A 122 -4.16 -16.96 5.22
C ALA A 122 -5.18 -18.02 4.80
N ARG A 123 -6.40 -17.99 5.35
CA ARG A 123 -7.49 -18.91 4.98
C ARG A 123 -7.98 -18.70 3.55
N LEU A 124 -8.14 -17.44 3.13
CA LEU A 124 -8.63 -17.10 1.80
C LEU A 124 -7.68 -17.58 0.70
N PHE A 125 -6.38 -17.43 0.92
CA PHE A 125 -5.34 -17.81 -0.05
C PHE A 125 -4.77 -19.21 0.16
N GLY A 126 -5.25 -19.95 1.17
CA GLY A 126 -4.69 -21.27 1.52
C GLY A 126 -3.22 -21.23 1.97
N CYS A 127 -2.73 -20.07 2.41
CA CYS A 127 -1.34 -19.87 2.83
C CYS A 127 -1.14 -20.22 4.32
N ALA A 128 0.06 -20.68 4.67
CA ALA A 128 0.40 -21.00 6.06
C ALA A 128 0.48 -19.76 6.97
N VAL A 129 0.88 -18.61 6.42
CA VAL A 129 1.06 -17.35 7.14
C VAL A 129 0.68 -16.16 6.27
N ALA A 130 0.23 -15.09 6.91
CA ALA A 130 0.06 -13.77 6.31
C ALA A 130 0.67 -12.72 7.26
N ASN A 131 1.18 -11.62 6.72
CA ASN A 131 1.63 -10.50 7.53
C ASN A 131 0.47 -9.55 7.89
N ALA A 132 0.74 -8.55 8.73
CA ALA A 132 -0.23 -7.57 9.17
C ALA A 132 -0.37 -6.38 8.20
N SER A 133 -0.50 -6.65 6.89
CA SER A 133 -0.62 -5.72 5.75
C SER A 133 0.69 -5.24 5.10
N MET A 134 0.52 -4.57 3.95
CA MET A 134 1.52 -3.89 3.13
C MET A 134 0.93 -2.53 2.68
N TYR A 135 1.74 -1.62 2.14
CA TYR A 135 1.27 -0.30 1.70
C TYR A 135 0.22 -0.39 0.57
N ASP A 136 0.51 -1.16 -0.46
CA ASP A 136 -0.40 -1.43 -1.57
C ASP A 136 -0.01 -2.73 -2.29
N GLY A 137 -0.81 -3.18 -3.25
CA GLY A 137 -0.52 -4.41 -4.00
C GLY A 137 0.71 -4.29 -4.93
N SER A 138 1.08 -3.08 -5.36
CA SER A 138 2.22 -2.86 -6.27
C SER A 138 3.56 -3.08 -5.55
N THR A 139 3.67 -2.54 -4.35
CA THR A 139 4.82 -2.71 -3.45
C THR A 139 4.86 -4.11 -2.86
N ALA A 140 3.70 -4.71 -2.53
CA ALA A 140 3.62 -6.11 -2.13
C ALA A 140 4.10 -7.08 -3.25
N CYS A 141 3.76 -6.80 -4.51
CA CYS A 141 4.24 -7.55 -5.66
C CYS A 141 5.78 -7.52 -5.76
N TRP A 142 6.39 -6.34 -5.59
CA TRP A 142 7.85 -6.23 -5.52
C TRP A 142 8.45 -7.01 -4.35
N GLU A 143 7.89 -6.91 -3.15
CA GLU A 143 8.40 -7.67 -2.00
C GLU A 143 8.31 -9.18 -2.20
N ALA A 144 7.29 -9.67 -2.90
CA ALA A 144 7.18 -11.08 -3.29
C ALA A 144 8.30 -11.49 -4.27
N VAL A 145 8.61 -10.65 -5.28
CA VAL A 145 9.74 -10.86 -6.18
C VAL A 145 11.07 -10.88 -5.41
N ALA A 146 11.29 -9.91 -4.54
CA ALA A 146 12.51 -9.83 -3.72
C ALA A 146 12.64 -11.02 -2.77
N MET A 147 11.55 -11.46 -2.16
CA MET A 147 11.51 -12.66 -1.32
C MET A 147 11.86 -13.92 -2.13
N ALA A 148 11.27 -14.11 -3.30
CA ALA A 148 11.57 -15.26 -4.15
C ALA A 148 13.03 -15.28 -4.60
N GLY A 149 13.60 -14.12 -4.92
CA GLY A 149 15.03 -13.99 -5.22
C GLY A 149 15.92 -14.40 -4.06
N ARG A 150 15.55 -14.07 -2.81
CA ARG A 150 16.28 -14.52 -1.60
C ARG A 150 16.17 -16.02 -1.37
N VAL A 151 14.99 -16.60 -1.56
CA VAL A 151 14.74 -18.04 -1.37
C VAL A 151 15.50 -18.88 -2.40
N THR A 152 15.40 -18.50 -3.68
CA THR A 152 16.01 -19.24 -4.79
C THR A 152 17.47 -18.87 -5.04
N ARG A 153 17.95 -17.76 -4.45
CA ARG A 153 19.26 -17.13 -4.71
C ARG A 153 19.48 -16.75 -6.17
N ARG A 154 18.39 -16.40 -6.86
CA ARG A 154 18.37 -16.00 -8.27
C ARG A 154 17.84 -14.57 -8.39
N LYS A 155 18.17 -13.92 -9.50
CA LYS A 155 17.89 -12.49 -9.73
C LYS A 155 16.91 -12.24 -10.88
N ARG A 156 16.42 -13.28 -11.54
CA ARG A 156 15.55 -13.15 -12.70
C ARG A 156 14.10 -13.38 -12.32
N ALA A 157 13.18 -12.47 -12.65
CA ALA A 157 11.76 -12.63 -12.43
C ALA A 157 11.00 -12.51 -13.75
N VAL A 158 10.06 -13.42 -14.00
CA VAL A 158 9.17 -13.37 -15.17
C VAL A 158 7.86 -12.73 -14.77
N LEU A 159 7.44 -11.67 -15.47
CA LEU A 159 6.14 -11.05 -15.25
C LEU A 159 5.17 -11.46 -16.37
N SER A 160 3.94 -11.82 -16.00
CA SER A 160 2.82 -11.91 -16.94
C SER A 160 2.62 -10.58 -17.65
N GLY A 161 2.39 -10.64 -18.97
CA GLY A 161 2.08 -9.43 -19.74
C GLY A 161 0.72 -8.83 -19.36
N ALA A 162 -0.15 -9.61 -18.71
CA ALA A 162 -1.45 -9.18 -18.21
C ALA A 162 -1.46 -8.87 -16.71
N LEU A 163 -0.29 -8.63 -16.11
CA LEU A 163 -0.18 -8.03 -14.78
C LEU A 163 -0.58 -6.54 -14.84
N HIS A 164 -1.15 -6.03 -13.75
CA HIS A 164 -1.47 -4.62 -13.60
C HIS A 164 -0.27 -3.73 -14.01
N PRO A 165 -0.43 -2.76 -14.93
CA PRO A 165 0.69 -2.00 -15.48
C PRO A 165 1.50 -1.28 -14.41
N HIS A 166 0.84 -0.60 -13.47
CA HIS A 166 1.53 0.07 -12.35
C HIS A 166 2.34 -0.92 -11.46
N TYR A 167 1.90 -2.18 -11.33
CA TYR A 167 2.63 -3.16 -10.51
C TYR A 167 3.89 -3.60 -11.24
N SER A 168 3.79 -3.83 -12.56
CA SER A 168 4.95 -4.07 -13.42
C SER A 168 5.94 -2.90 -13.40
N GLU A 169 5.46 -1.66 -13.46
CA GLU A 169 6.31 -0.45 -13.39
C GLU A 169 7.01 -0.30 -12.05
N VAL A 170 6.34 -0.58 -10.93
CA VAL A 170 6.96 -0.58 -9.59
C VAL A 170 8.04 -1.66 -9.50
N VAL A 171 7.76 -2.90 -9.92
CA VAL A 171 8.76 -3.98 -9.95
C VAL A 171 9.98 -3.59 -10.77
N LYS A 172 9.78 -3.05 -11.98
CA LYS A 172 10.89 -2.59 -12.84
C LYS A 172 11.67 -1.43 -12.22
N THR A 173 10.98 -0.49 -11.58
CA THR A 173 11.60 0.65 -10.91
C THR A 173 12.51 0.18 -9.78
N MET A 174 12.02 -0.74 -8.95
CA MET A 174 12.78 -1.28 -7.82
C MET A 174 13.95 -2.15 -8.28
N ALA A 175 13.77 -2.98 -9.31
CA ALA A 175 14.80 -3.83 -9.88
C ALA A 175 16.06 -3.07 -10.34
N ARG A 176 15.91 -1.80 -10.76
CA ARG A 176 17.04 -0.92 -11.12
C ARG A 176 18.04 -0.71 -9.99
N PHE A 177 17.59 -0.79 -8.73
CA PHE A 177 18.40 -0.55 -7.55
C PHE A 177 18.98 -1.83 -6.94
N THR A 178 18.50 -3.00 -7.38
CA THR A 178 18.89 -4.29 -6.80
C THR A 178 19.58 -5.22 -7.81
N GLY A 179 19.62 -4.85 -9.10
CA GLY A 179 20.25 -5.64 -10.15
C GLY A 179 19.44 -6.88 -10.56
N ASP A 180 18.13 -6.86 -10.31
CA ASP A 180 17.21 -7.92 -10.72
C ASP A 180 16.89 -7.80 -12.22
N VAL A 181 16.82 -8.92 -12.92
CA VAL A 181 16.49 -9.01 -14.35
C VAL A 181 15.01 -9.30 -14.48
N ILE A 182 14.27 -8.37 -15.08
CA ILE A 182 12.81 -8.51 -15.26
C ILE A 182 12.52 -8.93 -16.70
N ALA A 183 11.97 -10.14 -16.85
CA ALA A 183 11.49 -10.68 -18.12
C ALA A 183 9.98 -10.47 -18.23
N ASP A 184 9.56 -9.30 -18.70
CA ASP A 184 8.15 -8.96 -18.91
C ASP A 184 7.73 -9.07 -20.38
N ALA A 185 6.43 -8.90 -20.62
CA ALA A 185 5.86 -8.76 -21.95
C ALA A 185 4.70 -7.76 -21.91
N ARG A 186 4.23 -7.37 -23.10
CA ARG A 186 2.97 -6.65 -23.24
C ARG A 186 1.80 -7.62 -23.13
N PRO A 187 0.61 -7.18 -22.70
CA PRO A 187 -0.57 -8.03 -22.68
C PRO A 187 -0.91 -8.48 -24.10
N SER A 188 -1.10 -9.78 -24.30
CA SER A 188 -1.69 -10.30 -25.54
C SER A 188 -3.18 -9.96 -25.56
N ILE A 189 -3.62 -9.24 -26.60
CA ILE A 189 -5.03 -8.88 -26.81
C ILE A 189 -5.73 -10.03 -27.53
N GLN A 190 -6.11 -11.04 -26.75
CA GLN A 190 -6.81 -12.23 -27.21
C GLN A 190 -7.78 -12.72 -26.11
N PRO A 191 -8.81 -13.51 -26.45
CA PRO A 191 -9.82 -13.95 -25.49
C PRO A 191 -9.25 -14.75 -24.32
N GLU A 192 -8.27 -15.62 -24.59
CA GLU A 192 -7.69 -16.51 -23.60
C GLU A 192 -6.38 -15.98 -22.99
N PRO A 193 -6.07 -16.34 -21.73
CA PRO A 193 -4.76 -16.07 -21.13
C PRO A 193 -3.61 -16.63 -21.97
N ASP A 194 -2.49 -15.90 -22.04
CA ASP A 194 -1.27 -16.33 -22.75
C ASP A 194 -0.32 -17.10 -21.82
N ASN A 195 -0.77 -18.23 -21.30
CA ASN A 195 0.04 -19.10 -20.44
C ASN A 195 1.29 -19.62 -21.17
N ALA A 196 1.14 -20.05 -22.43
CA ALA A 196 2.25 -20.55 -23.23
C ALA A 196 3.35 -19.48 -23.44
N GLY A 197 2.96 -18.26 -23.79
CA GLY A 197 3.90 -17.14 -23.93
C GLY A 197 4.58 -16.79 -22.61
N LEU A 198 3.87 -16.87 -21.48
CA LEU A 198 4.45 -16.72 -20.15
C LEU A 198 5.48 -17.82 -19.83
N ILE A 199 5.08 -19.08 -20.00
CA ILE A 199 5.91 -20.27 -19.69
C ILE A 199 7.17 -20.31 -20.55
N SER A 200 7.09 -19.89 -21.81
CA SER A 200 8.24 -19.84 -22.72
C SER A 200 9.40 -18.94 -22.25
N ARG A 201 9.13 -18.01 -21.32
CA ARG A 201 10.14 -17.12 -20.73
C ARG A 201 10.74 -17.67 -19.42
N ILE A 202 10.31 -18.84 -18.95
CA ILE A 202 10.86 -19.48 -17.75
C ILE A 202 12.12 -20.25 -18.12
N ASP A 203 13.20 -20.01 -17.39
CA ASP A 203 14.51 -20.66 -17.56
C ASP A 203 15.11 -21.08 -16.21
N ASP A 204 16.28 -21.73 -16.24
CA ASP A 204 16.96 -22.24 -15.05
C ASP A 204 17.47 -21.12 -14.10
N GLU A 205 17.52 -19.87 -14.57
CA GLU A 205 17.89 -18.69 -13.78
C GLU A 205 16.68 -18.00 -13.14
N THR A 206 15.47 -18.45 -13.46
CA THR A 206 14.24 -17.81 -12.96
C THR A 206 14.05 -18.06 -11.46
N SER A 207 13.83 -16.98 -10.72
CA SER A 207 13.51 -16.97 -9.28
C SER A 207 12.01 -17.11 -9.04
N CYS A 208 11.20 -16.38 -9.80
CA CYS A 208 9.75 -16.47 -9.74
C CYS A 208 9.06 -16.08 -11.03
N VAL A 209 7.81 -16.51 -11.13
CA VAL A 209 6.84 -16.11 -12.15
C VAL A 209 5.71 -15.37 -11.46
N VAL A 210 5.41 -14.14 -11.90
CA VAL A 210 4.35 -13.30 -11.34
C VAL A 210 3.15 -13.29 -12.27
N VAL A 211 1.98 -13.69 -11.77
CA VAL A 211 0.73 -13.79 -12.53
C VAL A 211 -0.38 -13.10 -11.78
N GLN A 212 -1.16 -12.27 -12.47
CA GLN A 212 -2.37 -11.69 -11.88
C GLN A 212 -3.58 -12.62 -12.09
N TYR A 213 -4.44 -12.74 -11.08
CA TYR A 213 -5.59 -13.63 -11.09
C TYR A 213 -6.84 -13.00 -10.45
N PRO A 214 -7.96 -12.82 -11.18
CA PRO A 214 -8.03 -12.72 -12.64
C PRO A 214 -7.07 -11.66 -13.19
N ASP A 215 -6.66 -11.80 -14.45
CA ASP A 215 -5.69 -10.88 -15.05
C ASP A 215 -6.31 -9.50 -15.33
N ILE A 216 -5.48 -8.53 -15.73
CA ILE A 216 -5.93 -7.15 -15.97
C ILE A 216 -6.99 -7.01 -17.06
N LEU A 217 -7.14 -8.02 -17.93
CA LEU A 217 -8.16 -8.09 -18.97
C LEU A 217 -9.41 -8.88 -18.54
N GLY A 218 -9.45 -9.34 -17.28
CA GLY A 218 -10.56 -10.10 -16.70
C GLY A 218 -10.54 -11.59 -17.03
N ARG A 219 -9.43 -12.12 -17.55
CA ARG A 219 -9.30 -13.54 -17.91
C ARG A 219 -8.79 -14.36 -16.73
N ILE A 220 -9.02 -15.67 -16.76
CA ILE A 220 -8.68 -16.60 -15.69
C ILE A 220 -7.53 -17.50 -16.17
N PRO A 221 -6.25 -17.13 -15.93
CA PRO A 221 -5.13 -18.01 -16.29
C PRO A 221 -5.15 -19.29 -15.47
N ASP A 222 -4.75 -20.42 -16.09
CA ASP A 222 -4.53 -21.67 -15.37
C ASP A 222 -3.25 -21.54 -14.55
N LEU A 223 -3.41 -21.32 -13.24
CA LEU A 223 -2.29 -21.16 -12.33
C LEU A 223 -1.56 -22.48 -12.07
N ALA A 224 -2.23 -23.63 -12.18
CA ALA A 224 -1.61 -24.94 -11.97
C ALA A 224 -0.59 -25.23 -13.08
N GLU A 225 -0.95 -24.95 -14.34
CA GLU A 225 -0.03 -25.08 -15.48
C GLU A 225 1.24 -24.21 -15.28
N VAL A 226 1.06 -22.95 -14.87
CA VAL A 226 2.18 -22.03 -14.64
C VAL A 226 3.00 -22.45 -13.41
N ALA A 227 2.36 -22.91 -12.35
CA ALA A 227 3.02 -23.40 -11.14
C ALA A 227 3.92 -24.61 -11.46
N GLU A 228 3.40 -25.62 -12.17
CA GLU A 228 4.17 -26.80 -12.57
C GLU A 228 5.40 -26.42 -13.41
N ALA A 229 5.23 -25.51 -14.39
CA ALA A 229 6.34 -25.03 -15.21
C ALA A 229 7.40 -24.26 -14.40
N ALA A 230 6.97 -23.40 -13.45
CA ALA A 230 7.87 -22.67 -12.57
C ALA A 230 8.62 -23.62 -11.63
N HIS A 231 7.91 -24.53 -10.96
CA HIS A 231 8.48 -25.48 -10.01
C HIS A 231 9.43 -26.48 -10.67
N ALA A 232 9.16 -26.90 -11.92
CA ALA A 232 10.08 -27.73 -12.71
C ALA A 232 11.47 -27.08 -12.91
N LYS A 233 11.56 -25.76 -12.80
CA LYS A 233 12.81 -24.98 -12.86
C LYS A 233 13.31 -24.52 -11.47
N GLY A 234 12.61 -24.90 -10.39
CA GLY A 234 12.88 -24.46 -9.03
C GLY A 234 12.54 -22.98 -8.78
N ALA A 235 11.74 -22.36 -9.65
CA ALA A 235 11.21 -21.01 -9.46
C ALA A 235 9.90 -21.07 -8.65
N LEU A 236 9.54 -19.96 -8.00
CA LEU A 236 8.27 -19.83 -7.25
C LEU A 236 7.16 -19.19 -8.11
N LEU A 237 5.91 -19.56 -7.87
CA LEU A 237 4.76 -18.81 -8.38
C LEU A 237 4.37 -17.70 -7.40
N VAL A 238 4.17 -16.48 -7.92
CA VAL A 238 3.60 -15.33 -7.20
C VAL A 238 2.27 -14.98 -7.85
N ALA A 239 1.17 -15.25 -7.15
CA ALA A 239 -0.18 -14.88 -7.59
C ALA A 239 -0.55 -13.49 -7.05
N VAL A 240 -0.86 -12.56 -7.95
CA VAL A 240 -1.34 -11.21 -7.63
C VAL A 240 -2.86 -11.19 -7.76
N VAL A 241 -3.56 -11.02 -6.66
CA VAL A 241 -5.03 -10.93 -6.66
C VAL A 241 -5.43 -9.52 -6.25
N THR A 242 -6.01 -8.78 -7.20
CA THR A 242 -6.44 -7.38 -6.97
C THR A 242 -7.86 -7.27 -6.43
N GLU A 243 -8.65 -8.34 -6.54
CA GLU A 243 -10.01 -8.42 -6.02
C GLU A 243 -10.27 -9.79 -5.37
N PRO A 244 -10.12 -9.91 -4.04
CA PRO A 244 -10.26 -11.17 -3.33
C PRO A 244 -11.67 -11.77 -3.40
N VAL A 245 -12.72 -10.98 -3.68
CA VAL A 245 -14.08 -11.50 -3.85
C VAL A 245 -14.17 -12.53 -4.98
N ALA A 246 -13.33 -12.40 -6.02
CA ALA A 246 -13.28 -13.38 -7.11
C ALA A 246 -13.03 -14.81 -6.59
N LEU A 247 -12.18 -14.96 -5.57
CA LEU A 247 -11.81 -16.27 -5.01
C LEU A 247 -12.96 -17.01 -4.32
N GLY A 248 -14.06 -16.31 -4.01
CA GLY A 248 -15.30 -16.96 -3.56
C GLY A 248 -16.10 -17.63 -4.67
N ALA A 249 -15.80 -17.32 -5.94
CA ALA A 249 -16.55 -17.77 -7.11
C ALA A 249 -15.73 -18.66 -8.06
N ILE A 250 -14.40 -18.54 -8.07
CA ILE A 250 -13.52 -19.27 -8.98
C ILE A 250 -12.44 -20.03 -8.21
N GLN A 251 -12.11 -21.23 -8.70
CA GLN A 251 -11.02 -22.02 -8.14
C GLN A 251 -9.68 -21.47 -8.64
N SER A 252 -8.88 -20.98 -7.69
CA SER A 252 -7.47 -20.64 -7.89
C SER A 252 -6.60 -21.86 -8.07
#